data_AF-A0AAU7SLI5-F1
#
_entry.id   AF-A0AAU7SLI5-F1
#
_cell.length_a   1.000
_cell.length_b   1.000
_cell.length_c   1.000
_cell.angle_alpha   90.00
_cell.angle_beta   90.00
_cell.angle_gamma   90.00
#
_symmetry.space_group_name_H-M   'P 1'
#
loop_
_entity.id
_entity.type
_entity.pdbx_description
1 polymer ?
#
loop_
_entity_poly.entity_id
_entity_poly.type
_entity_poly.pdbx_seq_one_letter_code
_entity_poly.pdbx_strand_id
1 'polypeptide(L)'
;MIEFRPSKRLVRVKTSLRCASFVALSLCVASVSASAENLPGYHLGVMDKLHVRVAEWQTAEGTIRDWSVISGDYTVGPSGSISVPFIGDMPAVGKTTDQIADAIGLGLQKQFGLRDRPSASVEMSQFRPIYLSGEIQNPGEYPFAPNLTVLKAVSLGGGMRRADAGQRFARDFINAKGDAVVYMAERGRLLMRKARLLAELASKDDIDVPTELKQLPQAADLLASEKALMDTRSKRMKTQLQSLEDLKALLQNEVEALSKKNDTQSRQLDLAKADRDKVESLTERGLELASRRISAEQRASDLEATLLDTETASLKAKQDINKANQDEITLHNDWQSSLAQDMQDTDTQLETLQLKLSTSQSLMQEAVAQSADAGNLDPSGPGVSISYTIIRDENGQPKEIQAQENTQVLPGDLIKVNTGLAMR
;
A
#
# COMPACT_ATOMS: atom_id res chain seq x y z
N MET A 1 78.45 24.43 -8.64
CA MET A 1 77.87 23.19 -9.20
C MET A 1 76.80 23.63 -10.20
N ILE A 2 77.18 23.98 -11.43
CA ILE A 2 77.27 23.11 -12.64
C ILE A 2 75.89 22.48 -12.94
N GLU A 3 75.01 23.08 -13.77
CA GLU A 3 74.92 23.16 -15.25
C GLU A 3 74.50 21.87 -16.01
N PHE A 4 73.63 22.09 -17.01
CA PHE A 4 73.37 21.32 -18.24
C PHE A 4 72.44 20.07 -18.31
N ARG A 5 71.21 20.35 -18.76
CA ARG A 5 70.47 19.83 -19.96
C ARG A 5 70.08 18.33 -20.15
N PRO A 6 69.04 18.08 -21.00
CA PRO A 6 68.20 16.88 -21.00
C PRO A 6 68.50 15.91 -22.17
N SER A 7 67.97 14.68 -22.12
CA SER A 7 67.94 13.76 -23.26
C SER A 7 66.55 13.65 -23.89
N LYS A 8 66.44 14.17 -25.11
CA LYS A 8 65.44 13.77 -26.10
C LYS A 8 65.88 12.44 -26.73
N ARG A 9 64.93 11.56 -27.07
CA ARG A 9 64.96 10.86 -28.37
C ARG A 9 63.55 10.57 -28.87
N LEU A 10 63.16 11.39 -29.83
CA LEU A 10 62.19 11.08 -30.88
C LEU A 10 62.76 9.99 -31.79
N VAL A 11 61.95 9.02 -32.21
CA VAL A 11 61.99 8.50 -33.58
C VAL A 11 60.55 8.26 -34.05
N ARG A 12 60.07 9.20 -34.88
CA ARG A 12 59.08 8.99 -35.94
C ARG A 12 59.71 8.12 -37.03
N VAL A 13 58.89 7.39 -37.79
CA VAL A 13 58.91 7.18 -39.27
C VAL A 13 58.13 5.88 -39.52
N LYS A 14 56.89 5.90 -40.01
CA LYS A 14 56.35 6.28 -41.34
C LYS A 14 56.12 5.03 -42.21
N THR A 15 54.87 4.87 -42.66
CA THR A 15 54.41 4.54 -44.04
C THR A 15 55.00 3.28 -44.69
N SER A 16 54.23 2.33 -45.19
CA SER A 16 53.37 2.43 -46.40
C SER A 16 52.91 1.00 -46.73
N LEU A 17 51.62 0.77 -47.02
CA LEU A 17 51.08 0.67 -48.39
C LEU A 17 51.67 -0.50 -49.22
N ARG A 18 50.91 -1.59 -49.38
CA ARG A 18 50.35 -2.12 -50.66
C ARG A 18 50.25 -3.65 -50.76
N CYS A 19 49.13 -4.04 -51.40
CA CYS A 19 48.93 -5.18 -52.30
C CYS A 19 48.63 -6.58 -51.74
N ALA A 20 47.32 -6.89 -51.79
CA ALA A 20 46.71 -7.91 -52.67
C ALA A 20 47.22 -9.37 -52.59
N SER A 21 46.33 -10.26 -52.11
CA SER A 21 45.88 -11.39 -52.92
C SER A 21 44.59 -12.02 -52.40
N PHE A 22 43.67 -12.19 -53.35
CA PHE A 22 42.54 -13.10 -53.41
C PHE A 22 42.73 -14.41 -52.63
N VAL A 23 41.76 -14.72 -51.75
CA VAL A 23 41.21 -16.08 -51.64
C VAL A 23 39.69 -15.94 -51.50
N ALA A 24 39.00 -16.37 -52.56
CA ALA A 24 37.56 -16.57 -52.56
C ALA A 24 37.22 -17.69 -51.58
N LEU A 25 36.45 -17.39 -50.53
CA LEU A 25 35.84 -18.42 -49.70
C LEU A 25 34.31 -18.28 -49.75
N SER A 26 33.78 -19.15 -50.61
CA SER A 26 32.42 -19.62 -50.80
C SER A 26 31.38 -19.12 -49.79
N LEU A 27 30.41 -18.37 -50.33
CA LEU A 27 29.13 -18.04 -49.76
C LEU A 27 28.28 -19.33 -49.69
N CYS A 28 28.41 -20.12 -48.62
CA CYS A 28 27.43 -21.15 -48.32
C CYS A 28 26.19 -20.48 -47.72
N VAL A 29 25.25 -20.12 -48.60
CA VAL A 29 23.85 -19.94 -48.23
C VAL A 29 23.36 -21.32 -47.78
N ALA A 30 23.47 -21.60 -46.48
CA ALA A 30 22.77 -22.71 -45.88
C ALA A 30 21.28 -22.35 -45.88
N SER A 31 20.59 -22.78 -46.93
CA SER A 31 19.14 -22.91 -46.94
C SER A 31 18.78 -23.87 -45.81
N VAL A 32 18.45 -23.33 -44.63
CA VAL A 32 17.79 -24.10 -43.58
C VAL A 32 16.39 -24.39 -44.10
N SER A 33 16.26 -25.49 -44.85
CA SER A 33 14.96 -26.11 -45.06
C SER A 33 14.58 -26.69 -43.71
N ALA A 34 13.67 -26.00 -43.00
CA ALA A 34 12.98 -26.57 -41.87
C ALA A 34 12.06 -27.66 -42.40
N SER A 35 12.59 -28.87 -42.58
CA SER A 35 11.77 -30.07 -42.71
C SER A 35 11.07 -30.25 -41.37
N ALA A 36 9.78 -29.96 -41.32
CA ALA A 36 8.95 -30.34 -40.18
C ALA A 36 8.98 -31.86 -40.09
N GLU A 37 9.65 -32.41 -39.08
CA GLU A 37 9.55 -33.83 -38.76
C GLU A 37 8.07 -34.19 -38.60
N ASN A 38 7.63 -35.22 -39.32
CA ASN A 38 6.33 -35.85 -39.11
C ASN A 38 6.25 -36.25 -37.63
N LEU A 39 5.40 -35.57 -36.86
CA LEU A 39 5.01 -36.03 -35.52
C LEU A 39 4.28 -37.37 -35.71
N PRO A 40 4.84 -38.51 -35.27
CA PRO A 40 4.18 -39.80 -35.44
C PRO A 40 2.85 -39.79 -34.67
N GLY A 41 1.74 -39.89 -35.42
CA GLY A 41 0.39 -39.84 -34.85
C GLY A 41 -0.27 -38.45 -34.83
N TYR A 42 0.27 -37.44 -35.53
CA TYR A 42 -0.46 -36.19 -35.75
C TYR A 42 -1.65 -36.41 -36.70
N HIS A 43 -2.82 -35.98 -36.26
CA HIS A 43 -4.04 -36.03 -37.05
C HIS A 43 -4.32 -34.63 -37.59
N LEU A 44 -4.57 -34.55 -38.89
CA LEU A 44 -4.82 -33.29 -39.57
C LEU A 44 -6.09 -32.62 -39.04
N GLY A 45 -6.06 -31.29 -38.96
CA GLY A 45 -7.18 -30.44 -38.60
C GLY A 45 -7.37 -29.32 -39.60
N VAL A 46 -8.45 -28.57 -39.42
CA VAL A 46 -8.75 -27.37 -40.22
C VAL A 46 -7.60 -26.37 -40.08
N MET A 47 -7.27 -25.65 -41.16
CA MET A 47 -6.15 -24.71 -41.28
C MET A 47 -4.74 -25.31 -41.38
N ASP A 48 -4.58 -26.64 -41.33
CA ASP A 48 -3.29 -27.26 -41.65
C ASP A 48 -2.96 -27.09 -43.15
N LYS A 49 -1.68 -26.88 -43.46
CA LYS A 49 -1.16 -26.80 -44.83
C LYS A 49 -0.24 -27.97 -45.11
N LEU A 50 -0.49 -28.66 -46.22
CA LEU A 50 0.21 -29.83 -46.67
C LEU A 50 0.98 -29.53 -47.95
N HIS A 51 2.20 -29.99 -48.04
CA HIS A 51 2.97 -30.03 -49.29
C HIS A 51 2.84 -31.42 -49.88
N VAL A 52 2.19 -31.53 -51.05
CA VAL A 52 1.96 -32.81 -51.73
C VAL A 52 2.90 -32.90 -52.93
N ARG A 53 3.57 -34.03 -53.08
CA ARG A 53 4.37 -34.38 -54.26
C ARG A 53 3.91 -35.73 -54.80
N VAL A 54 3.60 -35.80 -56.09
CA VAL A 54 3.10 -37.04 -56.72
C VAL A 54 4.03 -37.45 -57.84
N ALA A 55 4.54 -38.68 -57.76
CA ALA A 55 5.35 -39.29 -58.80
C ALA A 55 4.79 -40.68 -59.17
N GLU A 56 4.77 -40.99 -60.46
CA GLU A 56 4.34 -42.28 -60.97
C GLU A 56 5.52 -43.02 -61.60
N TRP A 57 5.70 -44.29 -61.24
CA TRP A 57 6.65 -45.17 -61.89
C TRP A 57 5.97 -45.87 -63.07
N GLN A 58 6.41 -45.59 -64.30
CA GLN A 58 5.84 -46.21 -65.50
C GLN A 58 6.60 -47.47 -65.85
N THR A 59 6.08 -48.64 -65.46
CA THR A 59 6.73 -49.93 -65.69
C THR A 59 6.98 -50.28 -67.16
N ALA A 60 6.14 -49.77 -68.07
CA ALA A 60 6.25 -50.01 -69.51
C ALA A 60 7.40 -49.22 -70.18
N GLU A 61 7.75 -48.06 -69.64
CA GLU A 61 8.72 -47.12 -70.23
C GLU A 61 10.02 -47.03 -69.42
N GLY A 62 10.02 -47.52 -68.17
CA GLY A 62 11.18 -47.42 -67.27
C GLY A 62 11.48 -46.00 -66.80
N THR A 63 10.51 -45.09 -66.91
CA THR A 63 10.63 -43.66 -66.60
C THR A 63 9.77 -43.26 -65.40
N ILE A 64 10.16 -42.18 -64.73
CA ILE A 64 9.37 -41.55 -63.67
C ILE A 64 8.62 -40.37 -64.28
N ARG A 65 7.30 -40.34 -64.07
CA ARG A 65 6.47 -39.20 -64.42
C ARG A 65 6.18 -38.38 -63.17
N ASP A 66 6.64 -37.13 -63.15
CA ASP A 66 6.26 -36.16 -62.13
C ASP A 66 4.93 -35.49 -62.49
N TRP A 67 4.00 -35.49 -61.55
CA TRP A 67 2.67 -34.90 -61.71
C TRP A 67 2.66 -33.48 -61.14
N SER A 68 3.40 -32.58 -61.78
CA SER A 68 3.56 -31.18 -61.32
C SER A 68 2.26 -30.37 -61.24
N VAL A 69 1.21 -30.78 -61.95
CA VAL A 69 -0.12 -30.15 -61.91
C VAL A 69 -0.88 -30.48 -60.62
N ILE A 70 -0.50 -31.59 -59.95
CA ILE A 70 -1.11 -32.06 -58.69
C ILE A 70 -0.15 -31.82 -57.52
N SER A 71 1.16 -31.78 -57.76
CA SER A 71 2.14 -31.43 -56.75
C SER A 71 2.03 -29.95 -56.37
N GLY A 72 1.90 -29.64 -55.08
CA GLY A 72 1.70 -28.26 -54.60
C GLY A 72 1.30 -28.18 -53.13
N ASP A 73 1.00 -26.96 -52.68
CA ASP A 73 0.56 -26.69 -51.32
C ASP A 73 -0.98 -26.69 -51.23
N TYR A 74 -1.51 -27.52 -50.34
CA TYR A 74 -2.94 -27.70 -50.09
C TYR A 74 -3.28 -27.30 -48.67
N THR A 75 -4.34 -26.51 -48.49
CA THR A 75 -4.84 -26.15 -47.16
C THR A 75 -6.08 -26.96 -46.84
N VAL A 76 -6.18 -27.48 -45.62
CA VAL A 76 -7.41 -28.13 -45.13
C VAL A 76 -8.46 -27.05 -44.90
N GLY A 77 -9.52 -27.06 -45.71
CA GLY A 77 -10.59 -26.08 -45.67
C GLY A 77 -11.52 -26.26 -44.45
N PRO A 78 -12.46 -25.32 -44.22
CA PRO A 78 -13.42 -25.38 -43.10
C PRO A 78 -14.32 -26.62 -43.10
N SER A 79 -14.56 -27.22 -44.26
CA SER A 79 -15.27 -28.49 -44.43
C SER A 79 -14.47 -29.71 -43.96
N GLY A 80 -13.20 -29.52 -43.57
CA GLY A 80 -12.28 -30.59 -43.20
C GLY A 80 -11.74 -31.40 -44.38
N SER A 81 -11.90 -30.90 -45.60
CA SER A 81 -11.41 -31.52 -46.83
C SER A 81 -10.25 -30.74 -47.46
N ILE A 82 -9.42 -31.45 -48.23
CA ILE A 82 -8.46 -30.87 -49.17
C ILE A 82 -9.01 -31.04 -50.59
N SER A 83 -8.88 -30.01 -51.42
CA SER A 83 -9.33 -30.08 -52.82
C SER A 83 -8.14 -30.41 -53.70
N VAL A 84 -8.09 -31.64 -54.21
CA VAL A 84 -6.98 -32.12 -55.05
C VAL A 84 -7.44 -32.18 -56.51
N PRO A 85 -6.71 -31.59 -57.47
CA PRO A 85 -7.06 -31.63 -58.88
C PRO A 85 -7.33 -33.06 -59.36
N PHE A 86 -8.36 -33.22 -60.21
CA PHE A 86 -8.84 -34.49 -60.78
C PHE A 86 -9.48 -35.48 -59.80
N ILE A 87 -9.15 -35.43 -58.50
CA ILE A 87 -9.75 -36.29 -57.45
C ILE A 87 -10.96 -35.61 -56.80
N GLY A 88 -10.94 -34.28 -56.69
CA GLY A 88 -11.97 -33.48 -56.01
C GLY A 88 -11.71 -33.33 -54.51
N ASP A 89 -12.77 -33.09 -53.74
CA ASP A 89 -12.68 -32.87 -52.31
C ASP A 89 -12.47 -34.18 -51.55
N MET A 90 -11.37 -34.26 -50.81
CA MET A 90 -10.98 -35.42 -50.03
C MET A 90 -11.01 -35.10 -48.53
N PRO A 91 -11.68 -35.90 -47.69
CA PRO A 91 -11.70 -35.67 -46.24
C PRO A 91 -10.30 -35.87 -45.67
N ALA A 92 -9.79 -34.83 -45.01
CA ALA A 92 -8.45 -34.77 -44.45
C ALA A 92 -8.43 -34.76 -42.92
N VAL A 93 -9.44 -34.15 -42.28
CA VAL A 93 -9.52 -34.09 -40.82
C VAL A 93 -9.52 -35.49 -40.20
N GLY A 94 -8.71 -35.66 -39.15
CA GLY A 94 -8.60 -36.94 -38.44
C GLY A 94 -7.79 -38.00 -39.18
N LYS A 95 -7.14 -37.68 -40.30
CA LYS A 95 -6.22 -38.59 -40.99
C LYS A 95 -4.76 -38.17 -40.76
N THR A 96 -3.84 -39.10 -40.95
CA THR A 96 -2.40 -38.81 -40.99
C THR A 96 -1.96 -38.40 -42.40
N THR A 97 -0.79 -37.79 -42.51
CA THR A 97 -0.17 -37.46 -43.80
C THR A 97 0.00 -38.69 -44.70
N ASP A 98 0.41 -39.82 -44.12
CA ASP A 98 0.53 -41.10 -44.85
C ASP A 98 -0.81 -41.61 -45.38
N GLN A 99 -1.88 -41.51 -44.59
CA GLN A 99 -3.23 -41.90 -45.02
C GLN A 99 -3.76 -41.02 -46.15
N ILE A 100 -3.39 -39.73 -46.16
CA ILE A 100 -3.72 -38.81 -47.26
C ILE A 100 -2.89 -39.14 -48.50
N ALA A 101 -1.60 -39.42 -48.33
CA ALA A 101 -0.74 -39.86 -49.43
C ALA A 101 -1.30 -41.11 -50.13
N ASP A 102 -1.68 -42.12 -49.35
CA ASP A 102 -2.31 -43.34 -49.86
C ASP A 102 -3.65 -43.05 -50.56
N ALA A 103 -4.48 -42.17 -49.98
CA ALA A 103 -5.77 -41.80 -50.55
C ALA A 103 -5.63 -41.03 -51.88
N ILE A 104 -4.61 -40.17 -52.01
CA ILE A 104 -4.28 -39.47 -53.25
C ILE A 104 -3.81 -40.47 -54.31
N GLY A 105 -2.89 -41.36 -53.97
CA GLY A 105 -2.42 -42.40 -54.90
C GLY A 105 -3.56 -43.30 -55.41
N LEU A 106 -4.44 -43.75 -54.51
CA LEU A 106 -5.63 -44.55 -54.87
C LEU A 106 -6.66 -43.75 -55.69
N GLY A 107 -6.87 -42.48 -55.36
CA GLY A 107 -7.77 -41.58 -56.08
C GLY A 107 -7.32 -41.39 -57.53
N LEU A 108 -6.04 -41.11 -57.75
CA LEU A 108 -5.46 -40.96 -59.08
C LEU A 108 -5.47 -42.26 -59.88
N GLN A 109 -5.14 -43.38 -59.24
CA GLN A 109 -5.17 -44.68 -59.89
C GLN A 109 -6.58 -45.01 -60.44
N LYS A 110 -7.62 -44.76 -59.64
CA LYS A 110 -9.02 -45.00 -60.04
C LYS A 110 -9.49 -44.03 -61.12
N GLN A 111 -9.19 -42.74 -60.97
CA GLN A 111 -9.66 -41.70 -61.89
C GLN A 111 -9.05 -41.82 -63.29
N PHE A 112 -7.77 -42.21 -63.37
CA PHE A 112 -7.03 -42.31 -64.63
C PHE A 112 -6.84 -43.76 -65.13
N GLY A 113 -7.36 -44.76 -64.41
CA GLY A 113 -7.27 -46.18 -64.80
C GLY A 113 -5.84 -46.70 -64.87
N LEU A 114 -4.95 -46.20 -64.01
CA LEU A 114 -3.52 -46.52 -64.05
C LEU A 114 -3.26 -47.94 -63.55
N ARG A 115 -2.35 -48.65 -64.23
CA ARG A 115 -1.96 -50.02 -63.86
C ARG A 115 -1.17 -50.04 -62.55
N ASP A 116 -0.24 -49.10 -62.40
CA ASP A 116 0.58 -48.92 -61.21
C ASP A 116 0.04 -47.74 -60.38
N ARG A 117 0.14 -47.86 -59.05
CA ARG A 117 -0.34 -46.80 -58.13
C ARG A 117 0.68 -45.66 -58.09
N PRO A 118 0.27 -44.40 -58.41
CA PRO A 118 1.15 -43.25 -58.19
C PRO A 118 1.56 -43.13 -56.72
N SER A 119 2.84 -42.85 -56.48
CA SER A 119 3.37 -42.59 -55.15
C SER A 119 3.20 -41.11 -54.82
N ALA A 120 2.34 -40.81 -53.86
CA ALA A 120 2.25 -39.48 -53.27
C ALA A 120 3.12 -39.41 -52.01
N SER A 121 3.82 -38.31 -51.81
CA SER A 121 4.44 -37.92 -50.55
C SER A 121 3.73 -36.68 -50.04
N VAL A 122 3.29 -36.70 -48.79
CA VAL A 122 2.58 -35.59 -48.16
C VAL A 122 3.37 -35.19 -46.92
N GLU A 123 3.87 -33.97 -46.92
CA GLU A 123 4.61 -33.39 -45.80
C GLU A 123 3.83 -32.22 -45.20
N MET A 124 4.03 -31.96 -43.91
CA MET A 124 3.43 -30.79 -43.28
C MET A 124 4.20 -29.53 -43.70
N SER A 125 3.52 -28.62 -44.40
CA SER A 125 4.06 -27.31 -44.77
C SER A 125 3.90 -26.31 -43.60
N GLN A 126 2.71 -26.29 -42.99
CA GLN A 126 2.43 -25.44 -41.84
C GLN A 126 1.34 -26.06 -40.97
N PHE A 127 1.59 -26.18 -39.67
CA PHE A 127 0.55 -26.56 -38.71
C PHE A 127 -0.42 -25.39 -38.49
N ARG A 128 -1.66 -25.69 -38.12
CA ARG A 128 -2.65 -24.68 -37.70
C ARG A 128 -2.11 -23.83 -36.54
N PRO A 129 -2.41 -22.52 -36.53
CA PRO A 129 -1.85 -21.60 -35.56
C PRO A 129 -2.36 -21.87 -34.14
N ILE A 130 -1.69 -21.24 -33.17
CA ILE A 130 -2.17 -21.11 -31.80
C ILE A 130 -2.67 -19.68 -31.57
N TYR A 131 -3.51 -19.48 -30.57
CA TYR A 131 -4.07 -18.17 -30.23
C TYR A 131 -3.63 -17.75 -28.83
N LEU A 132 -3.18 -16.51 -28.71
CA LEU A 132 -2.80 -15.89 -27.44
C LEU A 132 -3.81 -14.82 -27.04
N SER A 133 -4.30 -14.87 -25.81
CA SER A 133 -5.28 -13.93 -25.26
C SER A 133 -5.02 -13.61 -23.78
N GLY A 134 -5.54 -12.48 -23.30
CA GLY A 134 -5.39 -12.01 -21.91
C GLY A 134 -4.27 -10.97 -21.72
N GLU A 135 -3.54 -11.08 -20.61
CA GLU A 135 -2.49 -10.14 -20.16
C GLU A 135 -1.14 -10.36 -20.88
N ILE A 136 -1.18 -10.34 -22.21
CA ILE A 136 -0.02 -10.50 -23.10
C ILE A 136 0.20 -9.19 -23.86
N GLN A 137 1.46 -8.88 -24.18
CA GLN A 137 1.83 -7.64 -24.88
C GLN A 137 1.14 -7.53 -26.24
N ASN A 138 1.19 -8.58 -27.05
CA ASN A 138 0.54 -8.65 -28.36
C ASN A 138 -0.38 -9.89 -28.41
N PRO A 139 -1.66 -9.76 -28.08
CA PRO A 139 -2.62 -10.84 -28.27
C PRO A 139 -2.90 -11.05 -29.78
N GLY A 140 -3.09 -12.29 -30.20
CA GLY A 140 -3.29 -12.61 -31.61
C GLY A 140 -3.01 -14.07 -31.98
N GLU A 141 -2.96 -14.33 -33.28
CA GLU A 141 -2.60 -15.63 -33.84
C GLU A 141 -1.09 -15.77 -34.04
N TYR A 142 -0.55 -16.95 -33.75
CA TYR A 142 0.87 -17.25 -33.86
C TYR A 142 1.11 -18.62 -34.51
N PRO A 143 2.14 -18.77 -35.35
CA PRO A 143 2.46 -20.05 -35.97
C PRO A 143 2.90 -21.07 -34.92
N PHE A 144 2.38 -22.30 -35.03
CA PHE A 144 2.81 -23.40 -34.17
C PHE A 144 4.18 -23.95 -34.61
N ALA A 145 4.99 -24.35 -33.64
CA ALA A 145 6.25 -25.05 -33.86
C ALA A 145 6.34 -26.29 -32.94
N PRO A 146 7.05 -27.36 -33.34
CA PRO A 146 7.29 -28.52 -32.48
C PRO A 146 7.97 -28.13 -31.16
N ASN A 147 7.64 -28.84 -30.08
CA ASN A 147 8.16 -28.58 -28.72
C ASN A 147 7.86 -27.18 -28.17
N LEU A 148 6.73 -26.59 -28.58
CA LEU A 148 6.23 -25.34 -28.05
C LEU A 148 5.61 -25.54 -26.66
N THR A 149 6.05 -24.76 -25.69
CA THR A 149 5.48 -24.71 -24.33
C THR A 149 4.72 -23.39 -24.14
N VAL A 150 3.90 -23.31 -23.10
CA VAL A 150 3.19 -22.07 -22.74
C VAL A 150 4.16 -20.89 -22.62
N LEU A 151 5.30 -21.08 -21.93
CA LEU A 151 6.31 -20.03 -21.79
C LEU A 151 6.87 -19.55 -23.14
N LYS A 152 7.19 -20.48 -24.05
CA LYS A 152 7.68 -20.14 -25.39
C LYS A 152 6.60 -19.39 -26.19
N ALA A 153 5.34 -19.84 -26.11
CA ALA A 153 4.22 -19.21 -26.78
C ALA A 153 3.99 -17.78 -26.28
N VAL A 154 3.94 -17.56 -24.95
CA VAL A 154 3.83 -16.22 -24.35
C VAL A 154 5.02 -15.33 -24.73
N SER A 155 6.21 -15.90 -24.86
CA SER A 155 7.40 -15.16 -25.33
C SER A 155 7.27 -14.69 -26.79
N LEU A 156 6.68 -15.50 -27.67
CA LEU A 156 6.36 -15.09 -29.05
C LEU A 156 5.36 -13.92 -29.08
N GLY A 157 4.44 -13.87 -28.12
CA GLY A 157 3.51 -12.76 -27.89
C GLY A 157 4.17 -11.46 -27.39
N GLY A 158 5.50 -11.43 -27.21
CA GLY A 158 6.23 -10.30 -26.64
C GLY A 158 6.29 -10.29 -25.10
N GLY A 159 5.95 -11.41 -24.47
CA GLY A 159 5.88 -11.54 -23.02
C GLY A 159 4.57 -11.00 -22.42
N MET A 160 4.52 -10.94 -21.10
CA MET A 160 3.39 -10.30 -20.41
C MET A 160 3.29 -8.83 -20.79
N ARG A 161 2.06 -8.31 -20.82
CA ARG A 161 1.83 -6.89 -21.08
C ARG A 161 2.58 -6.06 -20.04
N ARG A 162 3.54 -5.27 -20.49
CA ARG A 162 4.16 -4.23 -19.67
C ARG A 162 3.38 -2.95 -19.96
N ALA A 163 2.69 -2.42 -18.95
CA ALA A 163 2.09 -1.10 -19.10
C ALA A 163 3.22 -0.08 -19.35
N ASP A 164 3.11 0.78 -20.37
CA ASP A 164 4.01 1.93 -20.56
C ASP A 164 3.97 2.89 -19.34
N ALA A 165 2.93 2.77 -18.51
CA ALA A 165 2.75 3.44 -17.23
C ALA A 165 3.36 2.69 -16.02
N GLY A 166 4.03 1.55 -16.21
CA GLY A 166 4.56 0.71 -15.13
C GLY A 166 5.48 1.47 -14.16
N GLN A 167 6.28 2.41 -14.65
CA GLN A 167 7.10 3.29 -13.81
C GLN A 167 6.28 4.28 -12.97
N ARG A 168 5.13 4.74 -13.48
CA ARG A 168 4.23 5.63 -12.73
C ARG A 168 3.58 4.86 -11.59
N PHE A 169 3.00 3.70 -11.88
CA PHE A 169 2.37 2.85 -10.86
C PHE A 169 3.37 2.34 -9.82
N ALA A 170 4.59 1.97 -10.22
CA ALA A 170 5.65 1.62 -9.28
C ALA A 170 6.03 2.79 -8.35
N ARG A 171 6.15 4.01 -8.90
CA ARG A 171 6.41 5.22 -8.10
C ARG A 171 5.25 5.54 -7.17
N ASP A 172 4.03 5.45 -7.67
CA ASP A 172 2.83 5.74 -6.89
C ASP A 172 2.65 4.71 -5.76
N PHE A 173 2.99 3.44 -6.00
CA PHE A 173 3.10 2.42 -4.96
C PHE A 173 4.16 2.75 -3.90
N ILE A 174 5.37 3.14 -4.30
CA ILE A 174 6.45 3.51 -3.37
C ILE A 174 6.04 4.71 -2.52
N ASN A 175 5.44 5.74 -3.13
CA ASN A 175 4.95 6.92 -2.45
C ASN A 175 3.85 6.54 -1.45
N ALA A 176 2.83 5.80 -1.89
CA ALA A 176 1.73 5.37 -1.04
C ALA A 176 2.24 4.49 0.13
N LYS A 177 3.18 3.57 -0.11
CA LYS A 177 3.82 2.77 0.94
C LYS A 177 4.60 3.64 1.94
N GLY A 178 5.36 4.61 1.45
CA GLY A 178 6.07 5.59 2.28
C GLY A 178 5.10 6.36 3.19
N ASP A 179 4.03 6.88 2.60
CA ASP A 179 2.97 7.61 3.30
C ASP A 179 2.28 6.71 4.35
N ALA A 180 1.97 5.46 4.01
CA ALA A 180 1.35 4.50 4.94
C ALA A 180 2.20 4.28 6.19
N VAL A 181 3.51 4.12 6.03
CA VAL A 181 4.44 3.93 7.16
C VAL A 181 4.45 5.16 8.07
N VAL A 182 4.49 6.37 7.47
CA VAL A 182 4.45 7.63 8.23
C VAL A 182 3.14 7.75 8.99
N TYR A 183 2.00 7.51 8.32
CA TYR A 183 0.68 7.60 8.94
C TYR A 183 0.47 6.55 10.03
N MET A 184 0.98 5.33 9.87
CA MET A 184 0.92 4.30 10.92
C MET A 184 1.73 4.73 12.16
N ALA A 185 2.92 5.31 11.97
CA ALA A 185 3.73 5.80 13.08
C ALA A 185 3.07 7.00 13.80
N GLU A 186 2.46 7.92 13.04
CA GLU A 186 1.69 9.05 13.59
C GLU A 186 0.44 8.58 14.34
N ARG A 187 -0.31 7.64 13.77
CA ARG A 187 -1.45 7.00 14.43
C ARG A 187 -1.03 6.34 15.73
N GLY A 188 0.12 5.66 15.78
CA GLY A 188 0.66 5.05 16.98
C GLY A 188 0.90 6.07 18.11
N ARG A 189 1.48 7.23 17.78
CA ARG A 189 1.68 8.35 18.70
C ARG A 189 0.36 8.90 19.25
N LEU A 190 -0.60 9.15 18.37
CA LEU A 190 -1.91 9.69 18.78
C LEU A 190 -2.73 8.71 19.61
N LEU A 191 -2.65 7.40 19.34
CA LEU A 191 -3.29 6.39 20.18
C LEU A 191 -2.70 6.37 21.60
N MET A 192 -1.39 6.54 21.74
CA MET A 192 -0.77 6.65 23.07
C MET A 192 -1.17 7.94 23.78
N ARG A 193 -1.19 9.08 23.07
CA ARG A 193 -1.72 10.35 23.59
C ARG A 193 -3.16 10.21 24.06
N LYS A 194 -4.02 9.54 23.27
CA LYS A 194 -5.41 9.25 23.63
C LYS A 194 -5.50 8.41 24.90
N ALA A 195 -4.67 7.37 25.02
CA ALA A 195 -4.62 6.53 26.22
C ALA A 195 -4.23 7.34 27.46
N ARG A 196 -3.24 8.24 27.37
CA ARG A 196 -2.89 9.19 28.45
C ARG A 196 -4.08 10.06 28.81
N LEU A 197 -4.74 10.69 27.83
CA LEU A 197 -5.87 11.58 28.08
C LEU A 197 -7.05 10.84 28.73
N LEU A 198 -7.32 9.59 28.35
CA LEU A 198 -8.33 8.76 29.00
C LEU A 198 -7.95 8.43 30.46
N ALA A 199 -6.67 8.17 30.73
CA ALA A 199 -6.19 7.97 32.10
C ALA A 199 -6.33 9.24 32.95
N GLU A 200 -5.93 10.41 32.42
CA GLU A 200 -6.07 11.71 33.11
C GLU A 200 -7.54 12.07 33.37
N LEU A 201 -8.44 11.81 32.40
CA LEU A 201 -9.89 12.04 32.57
C LEU A 201 -10.49 11.12 33.64
N ALA A 202 -10.03 9.86 33.70
CA ALA A 202 -10.45 8.88 34.70
C ALA A 202 -9.71 9.01 36.03
N SER A 203 -8.78 9.97 36.18
CA SER A 203 -7.91 10.14 37.35
C SER A 203 -7.15 8.86 37.73
N LYS A 204 -6.66 8.11 36.73
CA LYS A 204 -5.81 6.94 36.92
C LYS A 204 -4.34 7.34 36.98
N ASP A 205 -3.55 6.57 37.73
CA ASP A 205 -2.09 6.77 37.86
C ASP A 205 -1.27 6.10 36.75
N ASP A 206 -1.88 5.26 35.91
CA ASP A 206 -1.19 4.54 34.85
C ASP A 206 -1.95 4.57 33.51
N ILE A 207 -1.19 4.42 32.43
CA ILE A 207 -1.71 4.50 31.06
C ILE A 207 -2.02 3.10 30.54
N ASP A 208 -3.30 2.85 30.24
CA ASP A 208 -3.76 1.60 29.64
C ASP A 208 -3.34 1.55 28.15
N VAL A 209 -2.26 0.81 27.85
CA VAL A 209 -1.72 0.71 26.48
C VAL A 209 -2.64 -0.11 25.56
N PRO A 210 -3.13 0.48 24.45
CA PRO A 210 -3.93 -0.23 23.44
C PRO A 210 -3.21 -1.46 22.89
N THR A 211 -3.95 -2.53 22.64
CA THR A 211 -3.38 -3.81 22.18
C THR A 211 -2.66 -3.68 20.84
N GLU A 212 -3.11 -2.79 19.95
CA GLU A 212 -2.50 -2.56 18.64
C GLU A 212 -1.09 -1.98 18.75
N LEU A 213 -0.76 -1.28 19.85
CA LEU A 213 0.55 -0.67 20.04
C LEU A 213 1.57 -1.65 20.61
N LYS A 214 1.14 -2.73 21.28
CA LYS A 214 2.06 -3.69 21.94
C LYS A 214 3.04 -4.36 20.98
N GLN A 215 2.69 -4.40 19.69
CA GLN A 215 3.51 -5.02 18.63
C GLN A 215 4.48 -4.02 17.97
N LEU A 216 4.37 -2.72 18.25
CA LEU A 216 5.24 -1.71 17.67
C LEU A 216 6.55 -1.60 18.46
N PRO A 217 7.71 -1.60 17.77
CA PRO A 217 9.02 -1.52 18.44
C PRO A 217 9.21 -0.22 19.24
N GLN A 218 8.56 0.87 18.83
CA GLN A 218 8.65 2.19 19.49
C GLN A 218 7.64 2.38 20.63
N ALA A 219 6.80 1.39 20.94
CA ALA A 219 5.70 1.56 21.90
C ALA A 219 6.19 1.87 23.33
N ALA A 220 7.32 1.28 23.74
CA ALA A 220 7.90 1.51 25.06
C ALA A 220 8.39 2.96 25.22
N ASP A 221 9.06 3.51 24.20
CA ASP A 221 9.55 4.89 24.21
C ASP A 221 8.38 5.88 24.23
N LEU A 222 7.33 5.61 23.45
CA LEU A 222 6.11 6.43 23.44
C LEU A 222 5.43 6.42 24.81
N LEU A 223 5.27 5.25 25.42
CA LEU A 223 4.69 5.12 26.77
C LEU A 223 5.51 5.90 27.80
N ALA A 224 6.85 5.78 27.77
CA ALA A 224 7.72 6.50 28.70
C ALA A 224 7.56 8.02 28.55
N SER A 225 7.50 8.53 27.32
CA SER A 225 7.33 9.96 27.05
C SER A 225 5.97 10.49 27.53
N GLU A 226 4.88 9.78 27.25
CA GLU A 226 3.52 10.16 27.67
C GLU A 226 3.34 10.05 29.19
N LYS A 227 3.94 9.03 29.82
CA LYS A 227 3.92 8.88 31.28
C LYS A 227 4.67 10.01 31.98
N ALA A 228 5.86 10.37 31.50
CA ALA A 228 6.62 11.49 32.05
C ALA A 228 5.84 12.83 31.94
N LEU A 229 5.14 13.03 30.82
CA LEU A 229 4.28 14.20 30.64
C LEU A 229 3.09 14.19 31.61
N MET A 230 2.40 13.06 31.74
CA MET A 230 1.27 12.86 32.66
C MET A 230 1.68 13.16 34.10
N ASP A 231 2.78 12.57 34.56
CA ASP A 231 3.31 12.75 35.91
C ASP A 231 3.64 14.23 36.18
N THR A 232 4.24 14.91 35.20
CA THR A 232 4.58 16.33 35.31
C THR A 232 3.32 17.20 35.42
N ARG A 233 2.30 16.93 34.62
CA ARG A 233 1.03 17.67 34.66
C ARG A 233 0.27 17.42 35.97
N SER A 234 0.18 16.17 36.41
CA SER A 234 -0.44 15.77 37.68
C SER A 234 0.25 16.45 38.87
N LYS A 235 1.60 16.41 38.90
CA LYS A 235 2.38 17.07 39.96
C LYS A 235 2.16 18.58 39.98
N ARG A 236 2.09 19.24 38.82
CA ARG A 236 1.80 20.67 38.72
C ARG A 236 0.43 21.00 39.33
N MET A 237 -0.61 20.27 38.92
CA MET A 237 -1.97 20.45 39.44
C MET A 237 -2.01 20.29 40.96
N LYS A 238 -1.44 19.18 41.47
CA LYS A 238 -1.37 18.90 42.90
C LYS A 238 -0.67 20.02 43.67
N THR A 239 0.42 20.56 43.15
CA THR A 239 1.17 21.65 43.79
C THR A 239 0.35 22.95 43.82
N GLN A 240 -0.38 23.26 42.75
CA GLN A 240 -1.24 24.44 42.70
C GLN A 240 -2.42 24.32 43.69
N LEU A 241 -3.08 23.16 43.73
CA LEU A 241 -4.16 22.88 44.68
C LEU A 241 -3.67 22.99 46.13
N GLN A 242 -2.50 22.40 46.43
CA GLN A 242 -1.90 22.51 47.77
C GLN A 242 -1.66 23.97 48.16
N SER A 243 -1.14 24.80 47.25
CA SER A 243 -0.89 26.22 47.56
C SER A 243 -2.17 27.01 47.84
N LEU A 244 -3.28 26.67 47.17
CA LEU A 244 -4.59 27.27 47.45
C LEU A 244 -5.16 26.76 48.77
N GLU A 245 -4.97 25.48 49.10
CA GLU A 245 -5.36 24.89 50.38
C GLU A 245 -4.61 25.55 51.56
N ASP A 246 -3.30 25.70 51.43
CA ASP A 246 -2.46 26.38 52.44
C ASP A 246 -2.88 27.84 52.63
N LEU A 247 -3.21 28.56 51.55
CA LEU A 247 -3.72 29.93 51.60
C LEU A 247 -5.07 30.01 52.34
N LYS A 248 -6.00 29.11 52.02
CA LYS A 248 -7.31 29.03 52.68
C LYS A 248 -7.15 28.77 54.18
N ALA A 249 -6.25 27.86 54.57
CA ALA A 249 -5.97 27.57 55.97
C ALA A 249 -5.39 28.79 56.71
N LEU A 250 -4.47 29.54 56.08
CA LEU A 250 -3.92 30.77 56.64
C LEU A 250 -5.02 31.84 56.87
N LEU A 251 -5.86 32.07 55.87
CA LEU A 251 -6.96 33.04 55.97
C LEU A 251 -8.02 32.62 57.01
N GLN A 252 -8.28 31.31 57.15
CA GLN A 252 -9.17 30.80 58.20
C GLN A 252 -8.62 31.09 59.61
N ASN A 253 -7.32 30.88 59.81
CA ASN A 253 -6.66 31.23 61.07
C ASN A 253 -6.72 32.74 61.34
N GLU A 254 -6.58 33.57 60.31
CA GLU A 254 -6.73 35.03 60.42
C GLU A 254 -8.16 35.43 60.82
N VAL A 255 -9.18 34.85 60.18
CA VAL A 255 -10.58 35.08 60.55
C VAL A 255 -10.85 34.68 62.01
N GLU A 256 -10.30 33.56 62.48
CA GLU A 256 -10.44 33.12 63.86
C GLU A 256 -9.76 34.10 64.84
N ALA A 257 -8.56 34.58 64.51
CA ALA A 257 -7.84 35.56 65.33
C ALA A 257 -8.59 36.91 65.40
N LEU A 258 -9.10 37.39 64.27
CA LEU A 258 -9.93 38.59 64.20
C LEU A 258 -11.23 38.43 64.99
N SER A 259 -11.86 37.26 64.95
CA SER A 259 -13.06 36.96 65.75
C SER A 259 -12.76 37.08 67.25
N LYS A 260 -11.66 36.48 67.74
CA LYS A 260 -11.26 36.58 69.15
C LYS A 260 -10.95 38.02 69.56
N LYS A 261 -10.34 38.80 68.66
CA LYS A 261 -10.07 40.23 68.88
C LYS A 261 -11.38 41.03 68.97
N ASN A 262 -12.31 40.77 68.05
CA ASN A 262 -13.64 41.38 68.02
C ASN A 262 -14.41 41.14 69.34
N ASP A 263 -14.42 39.90 69.82
CA ASP A 263 -15.05 39.54 71.11
C ASP A 263 -14.43 40.32 72.28
N THR A 264 -13.11 40.51 72.26
CA THR A 264 -12.39 41.24 73.31
C THR A 264 -12.70 42.73 73.27
N GLN A 265 -12.71 43.34 72.07
CA GLN A 265 -13.06 44.75 71.89
C GLN A 265 -14.53 45.02 72.21
N SER A 266 -15.44 44.10 71.89
CA SER A 266 -16.86 44.20 72.26
C SER A 266 -17.02 44.32 73.78
N ARG A 267 -16.33 43.45 74.55
CA ARG A 267 -16.36 43.53 76.03
C ARG A 267 -15.79 44.85 76.55
N GLN A 268 -14.72 45.37 75.94
CA GLN A 268 -14.15 46.67 76.31
C GLN A 268 -15.12 47.82 76.00
N LEU A 269 -15.81 47.75 74.86
CA LEU A 269 -16.83 48.72 74.46
C LEU A 269 -18.00 48.70 75.43
N ASP A 270 -18.48 47.52 75.84
CA ASP A 270 -19.56 47.40 76.84
C ASP A 270 -19.18 48.04 78.17
N LEU A 271 -17.95 47.83 78.65
CA LEU A 271 -17.43 48.47 79.85
C LEU A 271 -17.30 50.00 79.69
N ALA A 272 -16.84 50.47 78.53
CA ALA A 272 -16.71 51.90 78.24
C ALA A 272 -18.08 52.59 78.11
N LYS A 273 -19.07 51.93 77.50
CA LYS A 273 -20.47 52.38 77.44
C LYS A 273 -21.07 52.48 78.85
N ALA A 274 -20.85 51.48 79.70
CA ALA A 274 -21.29 51.52 81.09
C ALA A 274 -20.62 52.65 81.91
N ASP A 275 -19.31 52.90 81.72
CA ASP A 275 -18.60 54.04 82.34
C ASP A 275 -19.17 55.38 81.86
N ARG A 276 -19.38 55.54 80.55
CA ARG A 276 -20.01 56.72 79.95
C ARG A 276 -21.39 56.98 80.57
N ASP A 277 -22.26 55.98 80.62
CA ASP A 277 -23.64 56.13 81.14
C ASP A 277 -23.65 56.55 82.60
N LYS A 278 -22.74 55.98 83.40
CA LYS A 278 -22.59 56.35 84.81
C LYS A 278 -22.09 57.79 84.95
N VAL A 279 -21.06 58.19 84.21
CA VAL A 279 -20.52 59.56 84.24
C VAL A 279 -21.57 60.56 83.75
N GLU A 280 -22.33 60.24 82.70
CA GLU A 280 -23.43 61.05 82.18
C GLU A 280 -24.46 61.35 83.27
N SER A 281 -24.95 60.31 83.97
CA SER A 281 -25.91 60.48 85.07
C SER A 281 -25.37 61.32 86.24
N LEU A 282 -24.07 61.26 86.53
CA LEU A 282 -23.43 62.06 87.58
C LEU A 282 -23.26 63.51 87.13
N THR A 283 -22.90 63.76 85.88
CA THR A 283 -22.81 65.12 85.31
C THR A 283 -24.18 65.81 85.24
N GLU A 284 -25.25 65.10 84.87
CA GLU A 284 -26.62 65.65 84.87
C GLU A 284 -27.09 66.06 86.27
N ARG A 285 -26.60 65.36 87.30
CA ARG A 285 -26.84 65.68 88.72
C ARG A 285 -25.87 66.72 89.28
N GLY A 286 -24.93 67.24 88.47
CA GLY A 286 -23.93 68.23 88.87
C GLY A 286 -22.79 67.68 89.75
N LEU A 287 -22.61 66.36 89.81
CA LEU A 287 -21.64 65.68 90.69
C LEU A 287 -20.32 65.34 89.99
N GLU A 288 -20.18 65.63 88.70
CA GLU A 288 -18.94 65.46 87.94
C GLU A 288 -18.73 66.56 86.88
N LEU A 289 -17.51 66.63 86.34
CA LEU A 289 -17.08 67.58 85.30
C LEU A 289 -17.55 67.14 83.91
N ALA A 290 -18.08 68.08 83.12
CA ALA A 290 -18.48 67.85 81.73
C ALA A 290 -17.35 67.31 80.84
N SER A 291 -16.10 67.70 81.12
CA SER A 291 -14.92 67.16 80.42
C SER A 291 -14.77 65.65 80.60
N ARG A 292 -15.12 65.10 81.76
CA ARG A 292 -15.03 63.66 82.03
C ARG A 292 -16.06 62.87 81.22
N ARG A 293 -17.28 63.41 81.04
CA ARG A 293 -18.31 62.84 80.16
C ARG A 293 -17.82 62.77 78.72
N ILE A 294 -17.29 63.87 78.19
CA ILE A 294 -16.76 63.92 76.81
C ILE A 294 -15.63 62.90 76.62
N SER A 295 -14.70 62.78 77.57
CA SER A 295 -13.63 61.78 77.49
C SER A 295 -14.11 60.33 77.61
N ALA A 296 -15.21 60.07 78.32
CA ALA A 296 -15.81 58.74 78.37
C ALA A 296 -16.56 58.39 77.07
N GLU A 297 -17.26 59.37 76.50
CA GLU A 297 -17.92 59.25 75.21
C GLU A 297 -16.93 59.02 74.07
N GLN A 298 -15.86 59.84 73.99
CA GLN A 298 -14.78 59.65 73.01
C GLN A 298 -14.17 58.25 73.08
N ARG A 299 -13.88 57.75 74.30
CA ARG A 299 -13.36 56.38 74.49
C ARG A 299 -14.31 55.30 73.95
N ALA A 300 -15.62 55.44 74.20
CA ALA A 300 -16.60 54.49 73.69
C ALA A 300 -16.69 54.56 72.15
N SER A 301 -16.71 55.76 71.57
CA SER A 301 -16.72 55.96 70.12
C SER A 301 -15.44 55.43 69.43
N ASP A 302 -14.27 55.63 70.03
CA ASP A 302 -13.01 55.12 69.52
C ASP A 302 -13.00 53.57 69.51
N LEU A 303 -13.48 52.94 70.59
CA LEU A 303 -13.61 51.48 70.66
C LEU A 303 -14.59 50.94 69.63
N GLU A 304 -15.72 51.61 69.43
CA GLU A 304 -16.72 51.26 68.42
C GLU A 304 -16.15 51.35 66.99
N ALA A 305 -15.37 52.38 66.69
CA ALA A 305 -14.66 52.50 65.41
C ALA A 305 -13.67 51.35 65.19
N THR A 306 -12.85 51.03 66.20
CA THR A 306 -11.87 49.92 66.08
C THR A 306 -12.52 48.53 65.98
N LEU A 307 -13.74 48.37 66.50
CA LEU A 307 -14.53 47.16 66.37
C LEU A 307 -15.04 47.02 64.93
N LEU A 308 -15.60 48.10 64.36
CA LEU A 308 -16.03 48.14 62.96
C LEU A 308 -14.88 47.87 61.98
N ASP A 309 -13.69 48.41 62.26
CA ASP A 309 -12.49 48.15 61.45
C ASP A 309 -12.09 46.65 61.49
N THR A 310 -12.20 46.01 62.65
CA THR A 310 -11.88 44.58 62.83
C THR A 310 -12.91 43.69 62.15
N GLU A 311 -14.18 44.04 62.22
CA GLU A 311 -15.25 43.34 61.49
C GLU A 311 -15.07 43.47 59.98
N THR A 312 -14.73 44.67 59.49
CA THR A 312 -14.41 44.92 58.08
C THR A 312 -13.22 44.09 57.61
N ALA A 313 -12.15 43.98 58.42
CA ALA A 313 -11.01 43.12 58.12
C ALA A 313 -11.42 41.63 58.05
N SER A 314 -12.29 41.16 58.96
CA SER A 314 -12.80 39.79 58.95
C SER A 314 -13.63 39.50 57.69
N LEU A 315 -14.49 40.43 57.28
CA LEU A 315 -15.26 40.33 56.05
C LEU A 315 -14.35 40.24 54.82
N LYS A 316 -13.29 41.04 54.77
CA LYS A 316 -12.30 41.00 53.68
C LYS A 316 -11.59 39.64 53.63
N ALA A 317 -11.11 39.12 54.76
CA ALA A 317 -10.48 37.80 54.81
C ALA A 317 -11.44 36.68 54.36
N LYS A 318 -12.73 36.74 54.76
CA LYS A 318 -13.76 35.81 54.26
C LYS A 318 -14.00 35.93 52.75
N GLN A 319 -13.98 37.15 52.22
CA GLN A 319 -14.06 37.38 50.77
C GLN A 319 -12.87 36.76 50.04
N ASP A 320 -11.67 36.87 50.59
CA ASP A 320 -10.45 36.28 50.01
C ASP A 320 -10.49 34.75 50.05
N ILE A 321 -11.05 34.13 51.10
CA ILE A 321 -11.31 32.66 51.14
C ILE A 321 -12.27 32.26 50.02
N ASN A 322 -13.35 33.01 49.83
CA ASN A 322 -14.31 32.72 48.76
C ASN A 322 -13.67 32.86 47.38
N LYS A 323 -12.78 33.84 47.19
CA LYS A 323 -12.01 33.99 45.96
C LYS A 323 -11.07 32.80 45.74
N ALA A 324 -10.34 32.36 46.76
CA ALA A 324 -9.48 31.17 46.67
C ALA A 324 -10.28 29.90 46.32
N ASN A 325 -11.49 29.74 46.85
CA ASN A 325 -12.39 28.64 46.47
C ASN A 325 -12.84 28.75 44.99
N GLN A 326 -13.15 29.96 44.51
CA GLN A 326 -13.47 30.18 43.09
C GLN A 326 -12.29 29.89 42.18
N ASP A 327 -11.08 30.26 42.59
CA ASP A 327 -9.84 29.98 41.85
C ASP A 327 -9.57 28.47 41.75
N GLU A 328 -9.82 27.71 42.83
CA GLU A 328 -9.74 26.24 42.84
C GLU A 328 -10.75 25.59 41.87
N ILE A 329 -12.00 26.04 41.90
CA ILE A 329 -13.04 25.56 40.97
C ILE A 329 -12.65 25.87 39.52
N THR A 330 -12.15 27.09 39.27
CA THR A 330 -11.70 27.52 37.95
C THR A 330 -10.55 26.65 37.47
N LEU A 331 -9.56 26.38 38.33
CA LEU A 331 -8.43 25.51 38.02
C LEU A 331 -8.89 24.10 37.60
N HIS A 332 -9.86 23.52 38.31
CA HIS A 332 -10.44 22.23 37.95
C HIS A 332 -11.19 22.25 36.61
N ASN A 333 -12.02 23.28 36.40
CA ASN A 333 -12.79 23.43 35.16
C ASN A 333 -11.88 23.64 33.95
N ASP A 334 -10.86 24.49 34.08
CA ASP A 334 -9.89 24.75 33.02
C ASP A 334 -9.11 23.49 32.66
N TRP A 335 -8.74 22.69 33.66
CA TRP A 335 -8.10 21.40 33.45
C TRP A 335 -9.01 20.43 32.68
N GLN A 336 -10.26 20.24 33.12
CA GLN A 336 -11.21 19.36 32.44
C GLN A 336 -11.52 19.84 31.01
N SER A 337 -11.69 21.14 30.83
CA SER A 337 -11.90 21.78 29.52
C SER A 337 -10.70 21.54 28.59
N SER A 338 -9.48 21.74 29.08
CA SER A 338 -8.25 21.47 28.33
C SER A 338 -8.14 20.00 27.93
N LEU A 339 -8.47 19.06 28.82
CA LEU A 339 -8.45 17.63 28.50
C LEU A 339 -9.51 17.25 27.47
N ALA A 340 -10.71 17.80 27.57
CA ALA A 340 -11.79 17.55 26.61
C ALA A 340 -11.43 18.08 25.21
N GLN A 341 -10.84 19.27 25.14
CA GLN A 341 -10.33 19.84 23.89
C GLN A 341 -9.20 19.00 23.30
N ASP A 342 -8.20 18.64 24.11
CA ASP A 342 -7.08 17.77 23.70
C ASP A 342 -7.57 16.41 23.18
N MET A 343 -8.61 15.85 23.81
CA MET A 343 -9.22 14.59 23.39
C MET A 343 -9.91 14.74 22.03
N GLN A 344 -10.73 15.78 21.86
CA GLN A 344 -11.42 16.05 20.60
C GLN A 344 -10.43 16.30 19.45
N ASP A 345 -9.37 17.07 19.68
CA ASP A 345 -8.33 17.31 18.69
C ASP A 345 -7.58 16.01 18.35
N THR A 346 -7.33 15.15 19.33
CA THR A 346 -6.69 13.85 19.10
C THR A 346 -7.59 12.91 18.30
N ASP A 347 -8.89 12.86 18.59
CA ASP A 347 -9.85 12.02 17.89
C ASP A 347 -10.04 12.47 16.44
N THR A 348 -10.18 13.77 16.18
CA THR A 348 -10.29 14.31 14.81
C THR A 348 -9.03 14.04 13.98
N GLN A 349 -7.84 14.12 14.59
CA GLN A 349 -6.59 13.75 13.94
C GLN A 349 -6.52 12.26 13.64
N LEU A 350 -6.95 11.39 14.56
CA LEU A 350 -7.03 9.95 14.35
C LEU A 350 -7.98 9.58 13.20
N GLU A 351 -9.16 10.18 13.14
CA GLU A 351 -10.13 9.99 12.06
C GLU A 351 -9.54 10.42 10.70
N THR A 352 -8.89 11.58 10.66
CA THR A 352 -8.22 12.07 9.44
C THR A 352 -7.10 11.12 8.99
N LEU A 353 -6.29 10.62 9.92
CA LEU A 353 -5.23 9.66 9.64
C LEU A 353 -5.77 8.31 9.18
N GLN A 354 -6.89 7.86 9.73
CA GLN A 354 -7.55 6.64 9.30
C GLN A 354 -8.02 6.74 7.84
N LEU A 355 -8.59 7.88 7.46
CA LEU A 355 -8.95 8.15 6.07
C LEU A 355 -7.70 8.15 5.17
N LYS A 356 -6.64 8.87 5.54
CA LYS A 356 -5.37 8.90 4.77
C LYS A 356 -4.69 7.53 4.65
N LEU A 357 -4.77 6.70 5.68
CA LEU A 357 -4.28 5.31 5.64
C LEU A 357 -5.10 4.48 4.66
N SER A 358 -6.43 4.58 4.72
CA SER A 358 -7.32 3.83 3.82
C SER A 358 -7.11 4.22 2.36
N THR A 359 -6.89 5.51 2.07
CA THR A 359 -6.62 5.99 0.70
C THR A 359 -5.25 5.52 0.21
N SER A 360 -4.21 5.64 1.03
CA SER A 360 -2.87 5.12 0.72
C SER A 360 -2.91 3.60 0.46
N GLN A 361 -3.64 2.84 1.28
CA GLN A 361 -3.85 1.40 1.07
C GLN A 361 -4.58 1.10 -0.24
N SER A 362 -5.61 1.88 -0.58
CA SER A 362 -6.35 1.73 -1.83
C SER A 362 -5.46 2.02 -3.05
N LEU A 363 -4.65 3.08 -3.00
CA LEU A 363 -3.69 3.43 -4.05
C LEU A 363 -2.62 2.35 -4.23
N MET A 364 -2.14 1.75 -3.14
CA MET A 364 -1.22 0.61 -3.21
C MET A 364 -1.87 -0.59 -3.90
N GLN A 365 -3.12 -0.93 -3.56
CA GLN A 365 -3.85 -2.04 -4.18
C GLN A 365 -4.08 -1.80 -5.68
N GLU A 366 -4.48 -0.57 -6.04
CA GLU A 366 -4.66 -0.17 -7.44
C GLU A 366 -3.35 -0.26 -8.24
N ALA A 367 -2.25 0.26 -7.69
CA ALA A 367 -0.95 0.23 -8.33
C ALA A 367 -0.43 -1.20 -8.57
N VAL A 368 -0.65 -2.12 -7.61
CA VAL A 368 -0.30 -3.53 -7.76
C VAL A 368 -1.18 -4.22 -8.81
N ALA A 369 -2.48 -3.90 -8.86
CA ALA A 369 -3.39 -4.48 -9.86
C ALA A 369 -3.06 -4.05 -11.30
N GLN A 370 -2.58 -2.81 -11.49
CA GLN A 370 -2.28 -2.25 -12.81
C GLN A 370 -0.85 -2.54 -13.30
N SER A 371 0.05 -3.02 -12.44
CA SER A 371 1.45 -3.24 -12.80
C SER A 371 2.07 -4.44 -12.09
N ALA A 372 2.47 -5.46 -12.87
CA ALA A 372 3.23 -6.61 -12.35
C ALA A 372 4.56 -6.19 -11.71
N ASP A 373 5.20 -5.13 -12.21
CA ASP A 373 6.43 -4.57 -11.64
C ASP A 373 6.21 -3.93 -10.27
N ALA A 374 5.03 -3.35 -10.01
CA ALA A 374 4.66 -2.83 -8.69
C ALA A 374 4.48 -3.97 -7.66
N GLY A 375 3.92 -5.11 -8.08
CA GLY A 375 3.83 -6.32 -7.25
C GLY A 375 5.19 -6.91 -6.87
N ASN A 376 6.20 -6.80 -7.74
CA ASN A 376 7.57 -7.26 -7.46
C ASN A 376 8.33 -6.34 -6.48
N LEU A 377 7.88 -5.10 -6.25
CA LEU A 377 8.48 -4.13 -5.32
C LEU A 377 8.05 -4.36 -3.86
N ASP A 378 7.11 -5.27 -3.61
CA ASP A 378 6.71 -5.67 -2.27
C ASP A 378 6.91 -7.16 -2.00
N PRO A 379 8.11 -7.60 -1.56
CA PRO A 379 8.36 -9.01 -1.22
C PRO A 379 7.56 -9.50 0.00
N SER A 380 6.82 -8.61 0.69
CA SER A 380 6.02 -8.89 1.90
C SER A 380 4.52 -9.03 1.61
N GLY A 381 4.05 -8.45 0.50
CA GLY A 381 2.65 -8.44 0.10
C GLY A 381 2.23 -9.74 -0.59
N PRO A 382 0.91 -9.95 -0.81
CA PRO A 382 0.43 -11.03 -1.64
C PRO A 382 1.00 -10.89 -3.05
N GLY A 383 1.99 -11.72 -3.38
CA GLY A 383 2.66 -11.68 -4.68
C GLY A 383 1.65 -11.79 -5.82
N VAL A 384 1.94 -11.14 -6.94
CA VAL A 384 1.15 -11.29 -8.16
C VAL A 384 1.28 -12.76 -8.61
N SER A 385 0.15 -13.47 -8.61
CA SER A 385 0.09 -14.84 -9.11
C SER A 385 -0.31 -14.81 -10.59
N ILE A 386 0.51 -15.44 -11.43
CA ILE A 386 0.23 -15.59 -12.86
C ILE A 386 -0.38 -16.98 -13.04
N SER A 387 -1.53 -17.04 -13.70
CA SER A 387 -2.19 -18.30 -14.05
C SER A 387 -2.32 -18.42 -15.57
N TYR A 388 -2.06 -19.63 -16.07
CA TYR A 388 -2.16 -19.98 -17.48
C TYR A 388 -3.29 -20.98 -17.67
N THR A 389 -4.20 -20.70 -18.60
CA THR A 389 -5.28 -21.62 -18.96
C THR A 389 -5.19 -21.91 -20.45
N ILE A 390 -5.15 -23.20 -20.81
CA ILE A 390 -5.23 -23.66 -22.20
C ILE A 390 -6.68 -24.06 -22.46
N ILE A 391 -7.29 -23.47 -23.48
CA ILE A 391 -8.58 -23.89 -24.01
C ILE A 391 -8.30 -24.73 -25.24
N ARG A 392 -8.64 -26.02 -25.17
CA ARG A 392 -8.42 -27.01 -26.23
C ARG A 392 -9.75 -27.60 -26.65
N ASP A 393 -9.95 -27.73 -27.96
CA ASP A 393 -11.11 -28.43 -28.50
C ASP A 393 -10.89 -29.95 -28.40
N GLU A 394 -11.67 -30.63 -27.57
CA GLU A 394 -11.74 -32.10 -27.50
C GLU A 394 -13.13 -32.53 -28.02
N ASN A 395 -13.16 -33.20 -29.18
CA ASN A 395 -14.38 -33.72 -29.81
C ASN A 395 -15.46 -32.66 -30.15
N GLY A 396 -15.05 -31.44 -30.52
CA GLY A 396 -15.96 -30.36 -30.90
C GLY A 396 -16.52 -29.56 -29.71
N GLN A 397 -15.94 -29.73 -28.52
CA GLN A 397 -16.26 -28.97 -27.32
C GLN A 397 -14.99 -28.36 -26.70
N PRO A 398 -14.99 -27.05 -26.41
CA PRO A 398 -13.86 -26.40 -25.76
C PRO A 398 -13.75 -26.85 -24.31
N LYS A 399 -12.57 -27.34 -23.92
CA LYS A 399 -12.23 -27.75 -22.55
C LYS A 399 -11.13 -26.85 -22.01
N GLU A 400 -11.34 -26.32 -20.81
CA GLU A 400 -10.36 -25.51 -20.11
C GLU A 400 -9.42 -26.39 -19.27
N ILE A 401 -8.12 -26.22 -19.45
CA ILE A 401 -7.05 -26.96 -18.78
C ILE A 401 -6.14 -25.95 -18.06
N GLN A 402 -5.98 -26.12 -16.74
CA GLN A 402 -5.00 -25.34 -15.99
C GLN A 402 -3.58 -25.76 -16.38
N ALA A 403 -2.76 -24.80 -16.76
CA ALA A 403 -1.43 -25.03 -17.32
C ALA A 403 -0.32 -24.36 -16.51
N GLN A 404 0.87 -24.94 -16.59
CA GLN A 404 2.12 -24.39 -16.08
C GLN A 404 2.98 -23.89 -17.25
N GLU A 405 4.01 -23.09 -16.96
CA GLU A 405 4.92 -22.53 -17.97
C GLU A 405 5.56 -23.57 -18.91
N ASN A 406 5.85 -24.76 -18.39
CA ASN A 406 6.45 -25.88 -19.10
C ASN A 406 5.43 -26.80 -19.80
N THR A 407 4.12 -26.53 -19.66
CA THR A 407 3.08 -27.36 -20.27
C THR A 407 3.17 -27.25 -21.79
N GLN A 408 3.08 -28.40 -22.47
CA GLN A 408 3.15 -28.46 -23.93
C GLN A 408 1.85 -27.97 -24.57
N VAL A 409 2.01 -27.16 -25.61
CA VAL A 409 0.93 -26.60 -26.42
C VAL A 409 0.74 -27.48 -27.65
N LEU A 410 -0.50 -27.64 -28.09
CA LEU A 410 -0.85 -28.33 -29.32
C LEU A 410 -1.34 -27.36 -30.40
N PRO A 411 -1.29 -27.74 -31.69
CA PRO A 411 -1.84 -26.92 -32.76
C PRO A 411 -3.33 -26.64 -32.54
N GLY A 412 -3.76 -25.38 -32.67
CA GLY A 412 -5.13 -24.93 -32.45
C GLY A 412 -5.49 -24.57 -31.00
N ASP A 413 -4.56 -24.70 -30.05
CA ASP A 413 -4.80 -24.29 -28.66
C ASP A 413 -4.98 -22.76 -28.53
N LEU A 414 -5.88 -22.35 -27.64
CA LEU A 414 -5.99 -20.96 -27.17
C LEU A 414 -5.41 -20.85 -25.77
N ILE A 415 -4.38 -20.04 -25.61
CA ILE A 415 -3.71 -19.79 -24.33
C ILE A 415 -4.22 -18.47 -23.76
N LYS A 416 -4.84 -18.54 -22.59
CA LYS A 416 -5.31 -17.39 -21.83
C LYS A 416 -4.39 -17.15 -20.63
N VAL A 417 -3.83 -15.94 -20.56
CA VAL A 417 -2.98 -15.50 -19.44
C VAL A 417 -3.77 -14.55 -18.56
N ASN A 418 -3.89 -14.88 -17.27
CA ASN A 418 -4.52 -14.02 -16.28
C ASN A 418 -3.54 -13.69 -15.15
N THR A 419 -3.59 -12.46 -14.66
CA THR A 419 -2.92 -12.01 -13.44
C THR A 419 -3.95 -11.90 -12.32
N GLY A 420 -3.61 -12.40 -11.14
CA GLY A 420 -4.46 -12.33 -9.95
C GLY A 420 -3.65 -11.99 -8.70
N LEU A 421 -4.28 -11.25 -7.78
CA LEU A 421 -3.74 -11.03 -6.43
C LEU A 421 -3.82 -12.36 -5.67
N ALA A 422 -2.70 -12.87 -5.19
CA ALA A 422 -2.70 -14.07 -4.36
C ALA A 422 -3.38 -13.77 -3.02
N MET A 423 -4.64 -14.14 -2.83
CA MET A 423 -5.22 -14.11 -1.48
C MET A 423 -4.49 -15.13 -0.61
N ARG A 424 -3.92 -14.68 0.51
CA ARG A 424 -3.36 -15.54 1.56
C ARG A 424 -4.44 -15.96 2.55
#